data_AF-K9RAB1-F1
#
_entry.id   AF-K9RAB1-F1
#
_cell.length_a   1.000
_cell.length_b   1.000
_cell.length_c   1.000
_cell.angle_alpha   90.00
_cell.angle_beta   90.00
_cell.angle_gamma   90.00
#
_symmetry.space_group_name_H-M   'P 1'
#
loop_
_entity.id
_entity.type
_entity.pdbx_description
1 polymer ?
#
loop_
_entity_poly.entity_id
_entity_poly.type
_entity_poly.pdbx_seq_one_letter_code
_entity_poly.pdbx_strand_id
1 'polypeptide(L)'
;MVSQIIFLLFFPACLGILRQVIWNTELTHQLLAFGIFLFCIEQANMANQDLQQVADAKTKVQDARLDIFQRITIITIIIELVGFYLSSIYLGGGSLLILFGLIWFNLFANIKINHSANNIIKPWSITERLPVLIADVIGLILTSLWMLKIGDIWISWGLFVMAVVFCDIKLFLYFKSFNFRWEI
;
A
#
# COMPACT_ATOMS: atom_id res chain seq x y z
N MET A 1 13.83 -10.03 11.59
CA MET A 1 13.62 -11.01 10.50
C MET A 1 12.56 -10.55 9.50
N VAL A 2 11.31 -10.27 9.92
CA VAL A 2 10.21 -9.82 9.00
C VAL A 2 10.62 -8.64 8.12
N SER A 3 11.16 -7.57 8.72
CA SER A 3 11.60 -6.36 7.99
C SER A 3 12.64 -6.64 6.90
N GLN A 4 13.59 -7.56 7.13
CA GLN A 4 14.59 -7.92 6.14
C GLN A 4 13.98 -8.69 4.96
N ILE A 5 13.02 -9.59 5.23
CA ILE A 5 12.32 -10.34 4.19
C ILE A 5 11.50 -9.38 3.32
N ILE A 6 10.72 -8.49 3.94
CA ILE A 6 9.92 -7.50 3.20
C ILE A 6 10.82 -6.59 2.37
N PHE A 7 11.93 -6.10 2.93
CA PHE A 7 12.90 -5.32 2.17
C PHE A 7 13.42 -6.08 0.95
N LEU A 8 13.88 -7.34 1.13
CA LEU A 8 14.41 -8.16 0.04
C LEU A 8 13.37 -8.45 -1.06
N LEU A 9 12.09 -8.55 -0.71
CA LEU A 9 11.02 -8.82 -1.67
C LEU A 9 10.63 -7.58 -2.49
N PHE A 10 10.48 -6.42 -1.83
CA PHE A 10 10.00 -5.18 -2.47
C PHE A 10 11.12 -4.38 -3.13
N PHE A 11 12.35 -4.41 -2.59
CA PHE A 11 13.45 -3.58 -3.08
C PHE A 11 13.76 -3.79 -4.57
N PRO A 12 13.85 -5.03 -5.11
CA PRO A 12 14.08 -5.24 -6.53
C PRO A 12 12.94 -4.69 -7.41
N ALA A 13 11.69 -4.84 -6.96
CA ALA A 13 10.54 -4.31 -7.67
C ALA A 13 10.58 -2.77 -7.72
N CYS A 14 10.91 -2.11 -6.60
CA CYS A 14 11.04 -0.67 -6.56
C CYS A 14 12.19 -0.17 -7.47
N LEU A 15 13.32 -0.87 -7.56
CA LEU A 15 14.38 -0.55 -8.53
C LEU A 15 13.91 -0.69 -9.98
N GLY A 16 13.14 -1.73 -10.28
CA GLY A 16 12.58 -1.94 -11.61
C GLY A 16 11.61 -0.84 -12.03
N ILE A 17 10.80 -0.34 -11.10
CA ILE A 17 9.88 0.79 -11.34
C ILE A 17 10.67 2.10 -11.46
N LEU A 18 11.67 2.34 -10.60
CA LEU A 18 12.52 3.54 -10.64
C LEU A 18 13.25 3.66 -11.99
N ARG A 19 13.65 2.54 -12.58
CA ARG A 19 14.21 2.51 -13.94
C ARG A 19 13.27 3.15 -14.95
N GLN A 20 11.96 2.92 -14.87
CA GLN A 20 11.01 3.53 -15.80
C GLN A 20 10.84 5.04 -15.58
N VAL A 21 11.05 5.53 -14.35
CA VAL A 21 11.07 6.98 -14.07
C VAL A 21 12.22 7.67 -14.80
N ILE A 22 13.41 7.05 -14.79
CA ILE A 22 14.64 7.66 -15.32
C ILE A 22 14.74 7.52 -16.84
N TRP A 23 14.40 6.35 -17.38
CA TRP A 23 14.71 5.99 -18.77
C TRP A 23 13.55 6.07 -19.76
N ASN A 24 12.30 6.25 -19.31
CA ASN A 24 11.19 6.46 -20.25
C ASN A 24 11.20 7.89 -20.81
N THR A 25 10.64 8.09 -22.01
CA THR A 25 10.60 9.39 -22.69
C THR A 25 9.27 10.13 -22.50
N GLU A 26 8.19 9.41 -22.15
CA GLU A 26 6.87 10.00 -21.96
C GLU A 26 6.68 10.50 -20.52
N LEU A 27 6.43 11.81 -20.36
CA LEU A 27 6.26 12.45 -19.05
C LEU A 27 5.11 11.82 -18.24
N THR A 28 3.99 11.49 -18.89
CA THR A 28 2.83 10.87 -18.24
C THR A 28 3.19 9.52 -17.64
N HIS A 29 3.94 8.71 -18.38
CA HIS A 29 4.47 7.44 -17.90
C HIS A 29 5.47 7.64 -16.74
N GLN A 30 6.37 8.61 -16.84
CA GLN A 30 7.34 8.89 -15.77
C GLN A 30 6.66 9.32 -14.46
N LEU A 31 5.65 10.19 -14.53
CA LEU A 31 4.89 10.65 -13.36
C LEU A 31 4.17 9.49 -12.67
N LEU A 32 3.53 8.63 -13.44
CA LEU A 32 2.86 7.44 -12.90
C LEU A 32 3.86 6.44 -12.33
N ALA A 33 4.96 6.17 -13.04
CA ALA A 33 6.02 5.31 -12.54
C ALA A 33 6.58 5.84 -11.22
N PHE A 34 6.71 7.16 -11.08
CA PHE A 34 7.18 7.76 -9.84
C PHE A 34 6.15 7.63 -8.70
N GLY A 35 4.86 7.84 -8.99
CA GLY A 35 3.79 7.57 -8.02
C GLY A 35 3.78 6.11 -7.55
N ILE A 36 3.90 5.15 -8.47
CA ILE A 36 3.95 3.72 -8.15
C ILE A 36 5.24 3.34 -7.41
N PHE A 37 6.36 4.01 -7.69
CA PHE A 37 7.60 3.84 -6.94
C PHE A 37 7.43 4.27 -5.47
N LEU A 38 6.84 5.44 -5.21
CA LEU A 38 6.53 5.88 -3.85
C LEU A 38 5.58 4.89 -3.16
N PHE A 39 4.56 4.43 -3.89
CA PHE A 39 3.62 3.44 -3.39
C PHE A 39 4.27 2.09 -3.06
N CYS A 40 5.27 1.65 -3.84
CA CYS A 40 6.05 0.44 -3.59
C CYS A 40 6.77 0.48 -2.25
N ILE A 41 7.43 1.61 -1.95
CA ILE A 41 8.10 1.83 -0.66
C ILE A 41 7.07 1.80 0.48
N GLU A 42 5.94 2.45 0.25
CA GLU A 42 4.91 2.60 1.26
C GLU A 42 4.21 1.28 1.58
N GLN A 43 3.91 0.46 0.57
CA GLN A 43 3.36 -0.88 0.80
C GLN A 43 4.35 -1.82 1.48
N ALA A 44 5.66 -1.69 1.21
CA ALA A 44 6.67 -2.42 1.98
C ALA A 44 6.62 -2.04 3.47
N ASN A 45 6.45 -0.76 3.79
CA ASN A 45 6.31 -0.31 5.18
C ASN A 45 5.04 -0.86 5.83
N MET A 46 3.89 -0.80 5.14
CA MET A 46 2.62 -1.33 5.64
C MET A 46 2.69 -2.84 5.86
N ALA A 47 3.20 -3.60 4.89
CA ALA A 47 3.39 -5.04 4.99
C ALA A 47 4.24 -5.45 6.19
N ASN A 48 5.34 -4.72 6.45
CA ASN A 48 6.15 -4.97 7.63
C ASN A 48 5.39 -4.65 8.93
N GLN A 49 4.67 -3.54 8.98
CA GLN A 49 3.89 -3.15 10.16
C GLN A 49 2.78 -4.16 10.46
N ASP A 50 2.00 -4.59 9.47
CA ASP A 50 0.88 -5.52 9.67
C ASP A 50 1.35 -6.91 10.11
N LEU A 51 2.44 -7.40 9.52
CA LEU A 51 3.04 -8.68 9.91
C LEU A 51 3.66 -8.62 11.32
N GLN A 52 4.29 -7.50 11.70
CA GLN A 52 4.79 -7.31 13.05
C GLN A 52 3.65 -7.24 14.07
N GLN A 53 2.61 -6.45 13.79
CA GLN A 53 1.45 -6.30 14.66
C GLN A 53 0.75 -7.63 14.92
N VAL A 54 0.54 -8.45 13.88
CA VAL A 54 -0.09 -9.76 14.06
C VAL A 54 0.80 -10.75 14.80
N ALA A 55 2.12 -10.73 14.56
CA ALA A 55 3.06 -11.56 15.30
C ALA A 55 3.06 -11.21 16.79
N ASP A 56 3.16 -9.92 17.11
CA ASP A 56 3.13 -9.42 18.49
C ASP A 56 1.79 -9.71 19.17
N ALA A 57 0.66 -9.54 18.49
CA ALA A 57 -0.66 -9.85 19.03
C ALA A 57 -0.83 -11.34 19.36
N LYS A 58 -0.30 -12.23 18.51
CA LYS A 58 -0.34 -13.68 18.72
C LYS A 58 0.48 -14.14 19.93
N THR A 59 1.51 -13.40 20.32
CA THR A 59 2.23 -13.69 21.57
C THR A 59 1.42 -13.39 22.83
N LYS A 60 0.43 -12.49 22.73
CA LYS A 60 -0.38 -12.00 23.86
C LYS A 60 -1.74 -12.67 23.95
N VAL A 61 -2.35 -13.03 22.82
CA VAL A 61 -3.71 -13.59 22.75
C VAL A 61 -3.76 -14.71 21.71
N GLN A 62 -4.36 -15.83 22.08
CA GLN A 62 -4.72 -16.90 21.13
C GLN A 62 -6.15 -16.66 20.64
N ASP A 63 -6.29 -16.14 19.42
CA ASP A 63 -7.58 -15.87 18.78
C ASP A 63 -7.52 -16.22 17.29
N ALA A 64 -8.44 -17.07 16.82
CA ALA A 64 -8.50 -17.52 15.43
C ALA A 64 -8.67 -16.38 14.41
N ARG A 65 -9.18 -15.21 14.83
CA ARG A 65 -9.29 -14.02 13.98
C ARG A 65 -7.92 -13.48 13.57
N LEU A 66 -6.88 -13.66 14.41
CA LEU A 66 -5.51 -13.28 14.07
C LEU A 66 -4.92 -14.17 12.97
N ASP A 67 -5.31 -15.44 12.91
CA ASP A 67 -4.90 -16.35 11.83
C ASP A 67 -5.54 -15.95 10.50
N ILE A 68 -6.83 -15.60 10.52
CA ILE A 68 -7.55 -15.11 9.34
C ILE A 68 -6.93 -13.81 8.85
N PHE A 69 -6.67 -12.86 9.75
CA PHE A 69 -6.03 -11.58 9.40
C PHE A 69 -4.63 -11.78 8.82
N GLN A 70 -3.81 -12.64 9.43
CA GLN A 70 -2.47 -12.95 8.91
C GLN A 70 -2.56 -13.55 7.50
N ARG A 71 -3.49 -14.49 7.28
CA ARG A 71 -3.68 -15.11 5.96
C ARG A 71 -4.06 -14.08 4.91
N ILE A 72 -5.00 -13.19 5.21
CA ILE A 72 -5.42 -12.12 4.30
C ILE A 72 -4.24 -11.19 4.00
N THR A 73 -3.51 -10.77 5.02
CA THR A 73 -2.32 -9.91 4.89
C THR A 73 -1.27 -10.54 3.98
N ILE A 74 -0.94 -11.83 4.19
CA ILE A 74 0.04 -12.54 3.36
C ILE A 74 -0.43 -12.64 1.91
N ILE A 75 -1.71 -12.95 1.68
CA ILE A 75 -2.27 -13.02 0.31
C ILE A 75 -2.18 -11.64 -0.36
N THR A 76 -2.55 -10.57 0.34
CA THR A 76 -2.42 -9.20 -0.15
C THR A 76 -0.99 -8.87 -0.53
N ILE A 77 -0.02 -9.14 0.35
CA ILE A 77 1.41 -8.90 0.09
C ILE A 77 1.87 -9.64 -1.18
N ILE A 78 1.42 -10.88 -1.38
CA ILE A 78 1.76 -11.64 -2.59
C ILE A 78 1.16 -10.99 -3.84
N ILE A 79 -0.12 -10.60 -3.81
CA ILE A 79 -0.80 -9.94 -4.94
C ILE A 79 -0.10 -8.63 -5.28
N GLU A 80 0.21 -7.81 -4.27
CA GLU A 80 0.90 -6.54 -4.42
C GLU A 80 2.31 -6.72 -4.97
N LEU A 81 3.09 -7.68 -4.45
CA LEU A 81 4.42 -7.99 -5.00
C LEU A 81 4.34 -8.36 -6.47
N VAL A 82 3.44 -9.28 -6.84
CA VAL A 82 3.21 -9.64 -8.25
C VAL A 82 2.83 -8.40 -9.06
N GLY A 83 1.98 -7.53 -8.49
CA GLY A 83 1.62 -6.25 -9.08
C GLY A 83 2.81 -5.32 -9.30
N PHE A 84 3.68 -5.12 -8.31
CA PHE A 84 4.87 -4.27 -8.43
C PHE A 84 5.91 -4.84 -9.40
N TYR A 85 6.15 -6.15 -9.38
CA TYR A 85 7.01 -6.80 -10.37
C TYR A 85 6.43 -6.69 -11.78
N LEU A 86 5.11 -6.84 -11.94
CA LEU A 86 4.45 -6.62 -13.21
C LEU A 86 4.55 -5.15 -13.63
N SER A 87 4.34 -4.19 -12.72
CA SER A 87 4.49 -2.76 -12.98
C SER A 87 5.89 -2.40 -13.44
N SER A 88 6.92 -3.14 -13.01
CA SER A 88 8.30 -2.95 -13.46
C SER A 88 8.53 -3.25 -14.95
N ILE A 89 7.59 -3.92 -15.62
CA ILE A 89 7.63 -4.25 -17.05
C ILE A 89 6.46 -3.59 -17.79
N TYR A 90 5.26 -3.69 -17.21
CA TYR A 90 4.00 -3.18 -17.74
C TYR A 90 3.28 -2.37 -16.66
N LEU A 91 3.56 -1.06 -16.64
CA LEU A 91 3.14 -0.15 -15.58
C LEU A 91 1.63 -0.24 -15.29
N GLY A 92 0.79 -0.07 -16.30
CA GLY A 92 -0.67 -0.06 -16.14
C GLY A 92 -1.23 -1.36 -15.56
N GLY A 93 -0.87 -2.50 -16.15
CA GLY A 93 -1.39 -3.79 -15.70
C GLY A 93 -0.95 -4.15 -14.27
N GLY A 94 0.29 -3.84 -13.90
CA GLY A 94 0.76 -4.03 -12.53
C GLY A 94 0.05 -3.10 -11.54
N SER A 95 -0.17 -1.83 -11.91
CA SER A 95 -0.89 -0.86 -11.07
C SER A 95 -2.33 -1.29 -10.78
N LEU A 96 -3.03 -1.84 -11.78
CA LEU A 96 -4.35 -2.42 -11.56
C LEU A 96 -4.31 -3.58 -10.56
N LEU A 97 -3.33 -4.48 -10.69
CA LEU A 97 -3.20 -5.63 -9.79
C LEU A 97 -2.91 -5.20 -8.34
N ILE A 98 -2.07 -4.18 -8.15
CA ILE A 98 -1.81 -3.57 -6.84
C ILE A 98 -3.12 -3.04 -6.23
N LEU A 99 -3.88 -2.24 -6.99
CA LEU A 99 -5.14 -1.67 -6.53
C LEU A 99 -6.19 -2.74 -6.19
N PHE A 100 -6.24 -3.84 -6.95
CA PHE A 100 -7.06 -5.00 -6.60
C PHE A 100 -6.63 -5.63 -5.27
N GLY A 101 -5.33 -5.71 -4.99
CA GLY A 101 -4.79 -6.18 -3.70
C GLY A 101 -5.25 -5.32 -2.52
N LEU A 102 -5.26 -4.00 -2.68
CA LEU A 102 -5.73 -3.06 -1.67
C LEU A 102 -7.23 -3.20 -1.41
N ILE A 103 -8.03 -3.25 -2.47
CA ILE A 103 -9.47 -3.46 -2.39
C ILE A 103 -9.75 -4.78 -1.69
N TRP A 104 -9.03 -5.84 -2.07
CA TRP A 104 -9.12 -7.15 -1.42
C TRP A 104 -8.83 -7.05 0.08
N PHE A 105 -7.71 -6.44 0.48
CA PHE A 105 -7.37 -6.27 1.88
C PHE A 105 -8.46 -5.50 2.65
N ASN A 106 -8.87 -4.34 2.12
CA ASN A 106 -9.86 -3.48 2.75
C ASN A 106 -11.23 -4.12 2.86
N LEU A 107 -11.59 -5.09 2.00
CA LEU A 107 -12.83 -5.84 2.11
C LEU A 107 -12.74 -7.00 3.11
N PHE A 108 -11.62 -7.73 3.15
CA PHE A 108 -11.53 -8.98 3.90
C PHE A 108 -10.93 -8.84 5.31
N ALA A 109 -10.08 -7.84 5.56
CA ALA A 109 -9.34 -7.68 6.82
C ALA A 109 -10.26 -7.23 7.99
N ASN A 110 -11.11 -8.11 8.53
CA ASN A 110 -12.21 -7.76 9.44
C ASN A 110 -11.84 -7.27 10.86
N ILE A 111 -10.55 -7.19 11.19
CA ILE A 111 -10.09 -6.80 12.52
C ILE A 111 -9.04 -5.69 12.47
N LYS A 112 -8.98 -4.92 13.55
CA LYS A 112 -7.92 -3.96 13.84
C LYS A 112 -7.18 -4.41 15.10
N ILE A 113 -5.86 -4.48 15.01
CA ILE A 113 -4.99 -4.84 16.12
C ILE A 113 -4.58 -3.53 16.82
N ASN A 114 -4.79 -3.43 18.13
CA ASN A 114 -4.43 -2.25 18.90
C ASN A 114 -3.51 -2.64 20.07
N HIS A 115 -2.30 -2.10 20.10
CA HIS A 115 -1.30 -2.44 21.11
C HIS A 115 -1.53 -1.81 22.48
N SER A 116 -2.35 -0.76 22.57
CA SER A 116 -2.44 0.11 23.76
C SER A 116 -3.75 0.00 24.55
N ALA A 117 -4.63 -0.95 24.24
CA ALA A 117 -5.94 -1.08 24.88
C ALA A 117 -6.13 -2.45 25.54
N ASN A 118 -6.98 -2.51 26.58
CA ASN A 118 -7.44 -3.76 27.20
C ASN A 118 -8.01 -4.78 26.19
N ASN A 119 -8.49 -4.31 25.03
CA ASN A 119 -8.91 -5.13 23.90
C ASN A 119 -7.92 -5.00 22.74
N ILE A 120 -7.03 -5.99 22.62
CA ILE A 120 -6.01 -6.10 21.56
C ILE A 120 -6.66 -6.27 20.18
N ILE A 121 -7.84 -6.91 20.13
CA ILE A 121 -8.57 -7.18 18.89
C ILE A 121 -9.87 -6.38 18.91
N LYS A 122 -10.04 -5.49 17.92
CA LYS A 122 -11.30 -4.79 17.69
C LYS A 122 -11.87 -5.15 16.32
N PRO A 123 -13.20 -5.29 16.17
CA PRO A 123 -13.80 -5.38 14.84
C PRO A 123 -13.52 -4.07 14.10
N TRP A 124 -13.09 -4.18 12.86
CA TRP A 124 -12.84 -2.99 12.03
C TRP A 124 -14.03 -2.80 11.11
N SER A 125 -14.81 -1.75 11.34
CA SER A 125 -16.05 -1.51 10.60
C SER A 125 -15.78 -1.09 9.15
N ILE A 126 -16.68 -1.43 8.23
CA ILE A 126 -16.59 -1.03 6.80
C ILE A 126 -16.68 0.50 6.66
N THR A 127 -17.42 1.18 7.53
CA THR A 127 -17.57 2.64 7.52
C THR A 127 -16.25 3.36 7.77
N GLU A 128 -15.37 2.80 8.61
CA GLU A 128 -14.01 3.34 8.82
C GLU A 128 -13.10 3.15 7.60
N ARG A 129 -13.40 2.19 6.72
CA ARG A 129 -12.60 1.87 5.53
C ARG A 129 -13.11 2.55 4.26
N LEU A 130 -14.34 3.02 4.29
CA LEU A 130 -15.02 3.58 3.12
C LEU A 130 -14.21 4.66 2.41
N PRO A 131 -13.53 5.61 3.09
CA PRO A 131 -12.72 6.62 2.40
C PRO A 131 -11.56 6.01 1.61
N VAL A 132 -10.89 5.00 2.17
CA VAL A 132 -9.76 4.32 1.52
C VAL A 132 -10.25 3.48 0.35
N LEU A 133 -11.33 2.73 0.53
CA LEU A 133 -11.94 1.91 -0.52
C LEU A 133 -12.40 2.77 -1.71
N ILE A 134 -12.97 3.95 -1.45
CA ILE A 134 -13.35 4.90 -2.50
C ILE A 134 -12.10 5.38 -3.26
N ALA A 135 -11.02 5.73 -2.54
CA ALA A 135 -9.78 6.14 -3.17
C ALA A 135 -9.17 5.04 -4.05
N ASP A 136 -9.17 3.79 -3.59
CA ASP A 136 -8.67 2.63 -4.35
C ASP A 136 -9.50 2.39 -5.63
N VAL A 137 -10.84 2.47 -5.53
CA VAL A 137 -11.74 2.32 -6.68
C VAL A 137 -11.57 3.45 -7.69
N ILE A 138 -11.44 4.70 -7.22
CA ILE A 138 -11.15 5.85 -8.07
C ILE A 138 -9.80 5.65 -8.77
N GLY A 139 -8.78 5.24 -8.03
CA GLY A 139 -7.46 4.92 -8.57
C GLY A 139 -7.52 3.86 -9.67
N LEU A 140 -8.37 2.84 -9.48
CA LEU A 140 -8.55 1.73 -10.44
C LEU A 140 -9.22 2.20 -11.72
N ILE A 141 -10.28 3.00 -11.61
CA ILE A 141 -10.96 3.60 -12.76
C ILE A 141 -10.00 4.52 -13.52
N LEU A 142 -9.30 5.42 -12.81
CA LEU A 142 -8.36 6.35 -13.41
C LEU A 142 -7.21 5.62 -14.12
N THR A 143 -6.60 4.63 -13.47
CA THR A 143 -5.54 3.81 -14.08
C THR A 143 -6.05 3.10 -15.33
N SER A 144 -7.29 2.59 -15.31
CA SER A 144 -7.89 1.94 -16.48
C SER A 144 -8.12 2.92 -17.64
N LEU A 145 -8.62 4.13 -17.36
CA LEU A 145 -8.82 5.17 -18.37
C LEU A 145 -7.49 5.66 -18.95
N TRP A 146 -6.46 5.77 -18.11
CA TRP A 146 -5.10 6.09 -18.54
C TRP A 146 -4.57 5.05 -19.54
N MET A 147 -4.74 3.76 -19.25
CA MET A 147 -4.33 2.67 -20.17
C MET A 147 -5.06 2.72 -21.51
N LEU A 148 -6.30 3.23 -21.54
CA LEU A 148 -7.08 3.46 -22.76
C LEU A 148 -6.69 4.76 -23.49
N LYS A 149 -5.66 5.48 -23.01
CA LYS A 149 -5.22 6.79 -23.50
C LYS A 149 -6.29 7.90 -23.43
N ILE A 150 -7.28 7.74 -22.55
CA ILE A 150 -8.34 8.73 -22.35
C ILE A 150 -7.86 9.74 -21.31
N GLY A 151 -7.63 11.00 -21.71
CA GLY A 151 -7.24 12.05 -20.76
C GLY A 151 -5.87 11.86 -20.11
N ASP A 152 -4.95 11.15 -20.78
CA ASP A 152 -3.65 10.67 -20.28
C ASP A 152 -2.91 11.68 -19.37
N ILE A 153 -2.72 12.92 -19.83
CA ILE A 153 -2.00 13.96 -19.06
C ILE A 153 -2.71 14.30 -17.75
N TRP A 154 -4.01 14.57 -17.80
CA TRP A 154 -4.79 14.97 -16.62
C TRP A 154 -4.89 13.83 -15.60
N ILE A 155 -5.06 12.61 -16.08
CA ILE A 155 -5.15 11.43 -15.22
C ILE A 155 -3.81 11.14 -14.57
N SER A 156 -2.70 11.19 -15.33
CA SER A 156 -1.36 10.97 -14.80
C SER A 156 -1.01 11.96 -13.70
N TRP A 157 -1.34 13.24 -13.91
CA TRP A 157 -1.19 14.26 -12.88
C TRP A 157 -2.08 14.01 -11.66
N GLY A 158 -3.35 13.67 -11.87
CA GLY A 158 -4.28 13.37 -10.77
C GLY A 158 -3.80 12.20 -9.91
N LEU A 159 -3.45 11.08 -10.55
CA LEU A 159 -2.90 9.89 -9.87
C LEU A 159 -1.59 10.20 -9.15
N PHE A 160 -0.70 10.98 -9.77
CA PHE A 160 0.54 11.40 -9.16
C PHE A 160 0.33 12.28 -7.92
N VAL A 161 -0.54 13.30 -8.01
CA VAL A 161 -0.87 14.18 -6.88
C VAL A 161 -1.47 13.38 -5.73
N MET A 162 -2.39 12.44 -6.01
CA MET A 162 -2.93 11.58 -4.95
C MET A 162 -1.84 10.79 -4.23
N ALA A 163 -0.89 10.20 -4.97
CA ALA A 163 0.20 9.43 -4.38
C ALA A 163 1.13 10.31 -3.51
N VAL A 164 1.49 11.49 -4.00
CA VAL A 164 2.33 12.45 -3.27
C VAL A 164 1.63 12.94 -2.01
N VAL A 165 0.38 13.42 -2.13
CA VAL A 165 -0.40 13.91 -0.98
C VAL A 165 -0.56 12.83 0.08
N PHE A 166 -0.80 11.58 -0.34
CA PHE A 166 -0.87 10.46 0.59
C PHE A 166 0.44 10.24 1.35
N CYS A 167 1.57 10.21 0.64
CA CYS A 167 2.89 10.05 1.24
C CYS A 167 3.23 11.23 2.18
N ASP A 168 2.93 12.46 1.77
CA ASP A 168 3.20 13.68 2.54
C ASP A 168 2.40 13.71 3.84
N ILE A 169 1.09 13.39 3.79
CA ILE A 169 0.25 13.30 4.99
C ILE A 169 0.82 12.24 5.94
N LYS A 170 1.21 11.08 5.43
CA LYS A 170 1.74 10.00 6.27
C LYS A 170 3.09 10.37 6.89
N LEU A 171 3.97 11.02 6.11
CA LEU A 171 5.26 11.52 6.57
C LEU A 171 5.07 12.59 7.66
N PHE A 172 4.15 13.52 7.46
CA PHE A 172 3.81 14.55 8.45
C PHE A 172 3.29 13.95 9.75
N LEU A 173 2.39 12.96 9.67
CA LEU A 173 1.88 12.25 10.85
C LEU A 173 2.98 11.46 11.56
N TYR A 174 3.90 10.85 10.82
CA TYR A 174 5.06 10.18 11.38
C TYR A 174 5.96 11.16 12.14
N PHE A 175 6.29 12.31 11.56
CA PHE A 175 7.06 13.35 12.24
C PHE A 175 6.35 13.89 13.48
N LYS A 176 5.04 14.10 13.43
CA LYS A 176 4.25 14.52 14.59
C LYS A 176 4.28 13.47 15.71
N SER A 177 4.12 12.20 15.36
CA SER A 177 4.21 11.07 16.30
C SER A 177 5.61 10.91 16.90
N PHE A 178 6.65 11.14 16.09
CA PHE A 178 8.04 11.14 16.54
C PHE A 178 8.33 12.31 17.49
N ASN A 179 7.88 13.52 17.16
CA ASN A 179 8.08 14.72 17.99
C ASN A 179 7.37 14.60 19.34
N PHE A 180 6.18 13.98 19.37
CA PHE A 180 5.44 13.70 20.62
C PHE A 180 6.15 12.69 21.53
N ARG A 181 7.05 11.86 20.99
CA ARG A 181 7.82 10.85 21.76
C ARG A 181 9.06 11.40 22.45
N TRP A 182 9.42 12.67 22.21
CA TRP A 182 10.55 13.36 22.85
C TRP A 182 10.12 14.36 23.94
N GLU A 183 8.81 14.56 24.13
CA GLU A 183 8.24 15.42 25.18
C GLU A 183 7.78 14.65 26.44
N ILE A 184 8.25 13.39 26.61
CA ILE A 184 8.06 12.56 27.81
C ILE A 184 9.44 12.04 28.25
#